data_AF-A0A932N5R2-F1
#
_entry.id   AF-A0A932N5R2-F1
#
_cell.length_a   1.000
_cell.length_b   1.000
_cell.length_c   1.000
_cell.angle_alpha   90.00
_cell.angle_beta   90.00
_cell.angle_gamma   90.00
#
_symmetry.space_group_name_H-M   'P 1'
#
loop_
_entity.id
_entity.type
_entity.pdbx_description
1 polymer ?
#
loop_
_entity_poly.entity_id
_entity_poly.type
_entity_poly.pdbx_seq_one_letter_code
_entity_poly.pdbx_strand_id
1 'polypeptide(L)'
;MPTDKNVSDIENWHNYQIESRREIIALLRAIGEKNQLLRLLINGEADVAVTSVLDVDVDNNEVTIDCSINREQNQRIIAARRLAFETTLDKIRILFWSDNVYATEYASRPALAFQIPPSIIRLQRRDLYRMETPLTNPVRCVIALPDDLGGAICNFPLADISGGGIAIMDEKMVLDNTIGRLYKNCRIDLKDIGTVITT
;
A
#
# COMPACT_ATOMS: atom_id res chain seq x y z
N MET A 1 25.76 -12.50 -0.40
CA MET A 1 25.58 -11.33 0.48
C MET A 1 24.24 -10.70 0.14
N PRO A 2 23.26 -10.68 1.04
CA PRO A 2 21.99 -10.02 0.76
C PRO A 2 22.22 -8.51 0.75
N THR A 3 21.77 -7.88 -0.32
CA THR A 3 21.93 -6.47 -0.66
C THR A 3 21.26 -5.53 0.34
N ASP A 4 21.95 -4.43 0.65
CA ASP A 4 21.59 -3.29 1.50
C ASP A 4 20.33 -2.50 1.09
N LYS A 5 19.35 -3.10 0.41
CA LYS A 5 18.08 -2.43 0.06
C LYS A 5 17.00 -2.49 1.15
N ASN A 6 17.18 -3.31 2.19
CA ASN A 6 16.12 -3.54 3.19
C ASN A 6 16.23 -2.70 4.47
N VAL A 7 17.31 -1.95 4.68
CA VAL A 7 17.51 -1.20 5.94
C VAL A 7 16.91 0.21 5.87
N SER A 8 16.86 0.84 4.69
CA SER A 8 16.35 2.21 4.53
C SER A 8 14.83 2.36 4.63
N ASP A 9 14.07 1.30 4.37
CA ASP A 9 12.61 1.36 4.41
C ASP A 9 12.04 1.19 5.82
N ILE A 10 12.76 0.51 6.72
CA ILE A 10 12.31 0.22 8.09
C ILE A 10 12.44 1.45 9.00
N GLU A 11 13.46 2.30 8.80
CA GLU A 11 13.63 3.52 9.59
C GLU A 11 12.50 4.55 9.39
N ASN A 12 11.82 4.53 8.23
CA ASN A 12 10.77 5.50 7.89
C ASN A 12 9.36 5.17 8.40
N TRP A 13 9.13 3.95 8.91
CA TRP A 13 7.76 3.51 9.25
C TRP A 13 7.34 3.78 10.69
N HIS A 14 8.27 4.16 11.56
CA HIS A 14 8.00 4.44 12.98
C HIS A 14 6.91 5.50 13.17
N ASN A 15 6.90 6.53 12.33
CA ASN A 15 5.89 7.61 12.39
C ASN A 15 4.46 7.14 12.05
N TYR A 16 4.31 5.93 11.51
CA TYR A 16 3.04 5.35 11.08
C TYR A 16 2.63 4.13 11.92
N GLN A 17 3.38 3.86 12.99
CA GLN A 17 3.12 2.74 13.90
C GLN A 17 1.97 3.08 14.84
N ILE A 18 0.98 2.20 14.89
CA ILE A 18 -0.17 2.22 15.78
C ILE A 18 0.06 1.15 16.85
N GLU A 19 0.10 1.58 18.12
CA GLU A 19 0.24 0.69 19.30
C GLU A 19 -1.03 0.68 20.17
N SER A 20 -1.99 1.55 19.85
CA SER A 20 -3.27 1.60 20.55
C SER A 20 -4.07 0.33 20.29
N ARG A 21 -4.18 -0.55 21.30
CA ARG A 21 -4.93 -1.82 21.22
C ARG A 21 -6.33 -1.65 20.63
N ARG A 22 -7.05 -0.60 21.05
CA ARG A 22 -8.41 -0.30 20.54
C ARG A 22 -8.40 -0.03 19.04
N GLU A 23 -7.42 0.72 18.55
CA GLU A 23 -7.28 1.04 17.14
C GLU A 23 -6.84 -0.17 16.31
N ILE A 24 -5.91 -0.97 16.84
CA ILE A 24 -5.48 -2.24 16.23
C ILE A 24 -6.68 -3.17 16.02
N ILE A 25 -7.51 -3.37 17.06
CA ILE A 25 -8.72 -4.19 16.96
C ILE A 25 -9.68 -3.62 15.92
N ALA A 26 -9.90 -2.31 15.91
CA ALA A 26 -10.78 -1.66 14.94
C ALA A 26 -10.29 -1.86 13.50
N LEU A 27 -8.98 -1.76 13.26
CA LEU A 27 -8.38 -2.00 11.94
C LEU A 27 -8.53 -3.47 11.51
N LEU A 28 -8.22 -4.43 12.38
CA LEU A 28 -8.35 -5.86 12.07
C LEU A 28 -9.79 -6.26 11.79
N ARG A 29 -10.76 -5.73 12.56
CA ARG A 29 -12.19 -5.93 12.29
C ARG A 29 -12.61 -5.34 10.95
N ALA A 30 -12.20 -4.10 10.66
CA ALA A 30 -12.52 -3.46 9.39
C ALA A 30 -11.91 -4.22 8.18
N ILE A 31 -10.72 -4.80 8.33
CA ILE A 31 -10.10 -5.68 7.33
C ILE A 31 -10.99 -6.91 7.08
N GLY A 32 -11.45 -7.58 8.14
CA GLY A 32 -12.35 -8.74 8.04
C GLY A 32 -13.72 -8.40 7.46
N GLU A 33 -14.38 -7.36 7.98
CA GLU A 33 -15.71 -6.89 7.52
C GLU A 33 -15.71 -6.53 6.03
N LYS A 34 -14.63 -5.90 5.55
CA LYS A 34 -14.46 -5.55 4.13
C LYS A 34 -13.88 -6.68 3.28
N ASN A 35 -13.71 -7.88 3.84
CA ASN A 35 -13.12 -9.06 3.20
C ASN A 35 -11.81 -8.74 2.46
N GLN A 36 -10.95 -7.89 3.06
CA GLN A 36 -9.69 -7.53 2.43
C GLN A 36 -8.75 -8.74 2.45
N LEU A 37 -8.14 -9.01 1.30
CA LEU A 37 -7.15 -10.07 1.19
C LEU A 37 -5.87 -9.66 1.93
N LEU A 38 -5.40 -10.56 2.78
CA LEU A 38 -4.10 -10.48 3.43
C LEU A 38 -3.09 -11.26 2.60
N ARG A 39 -1.97 -10.59 2.29
CA ARG A 39 -0.77 -11.23 1.73
C ARG A 39 0.15 -11.62 2.89
N LEU A 40 0.44 -12.91 3.01
CA LEU A 40 1.29 -13.49 4.05
C LEU A 40 2.66 -13.76 3.46
N LEU A 41 3.69 -13.15 4.02
CA LEU A 41 5.08 -13.38 3.65
C LEU A 41 5.67 -14.41 4.63
N ILE A 42 5.89 -15.63 4.15
CA ILE A 42 6.36 -16.78 4.95
C ILE A 42 7.88 -16.70 5.13
N ASN A 43 8.60 -16.51 4.03
CA ASN A 43 10.07 -16.38 3.99
C ASN A 43 10.47 -15.17 3.14
N GLY A 44 9.92 -13.99 3.46
CA GLY A 44 10.07 -12.79 2.63
C GLY A 44 9.26 -12.88 1.33
N GLU A 45 9.69 -12.17 0.29
CA GLU A 45 8.90 -12.02 -0.96
C GLU A 45 8.84 -13.29 -1.83
N ALA A 46 9.70 -14.29 -1.58
CA ALA A 46 9.80 -15.49 -2.40
C ALA A 46 8.77 -16.59 -2.04
N ASP A 47 8.20 -16.57 -0.84
CA ASP A 47 7.20 -17.55 -0.39
C ASP A 47 6.00 -16.80 0.22
N VAL A 48 4.90 -16.80 -0.53
CA VAL A 48 3.74 -15.95 -0.27
C VAL A 48 2.46 -16.78 -0.29
N ALA A 49 1.59 -16.51 0.68
CA ALA A 49 0.22 -17.01 0.71
C ALA A 49 -0.78 -15.84 0.71
N VAL A 50 -2.03 -16.13 0.36
CA VAL A 50 -3.15 -15.18 0.45
C VAL A 50 -4.21 -15.79 1.35
N THR A 51 -4.75 -14.98 2.25
CA THR A 51 -5.83 -15.36 3.18
C THR A 51 -6.73 -14.15 3.47
N SER A 52 -7.70 -14.30 4.36
CA SER A 52 -8.59 -13.25 4.86
C SER A 52 -8.75 -13.39 6.39
N VAL A 53 -9.11 -12.29 7.05
CA VAL A 53 -9.53 -12.32 8.47
C VAL A 53 -10.95 -12.86 8.55
N LEU A 54 -11.14 -13.92 9.35
CA LEU A 54 -12.43 -14.55 9.59
C LEU A 54 -13.09 -14.04 10.89
N ASP A 55 -12.30 -13.78 11.92
CA ASP A 55 -12.77 -13.26 13.21
C ASP A 55 -11.67 -12.54 14.00
N VAL A 56 -12.08 -11.65 14.90
CA VAL A 56 -11.22 -10.94 15.85
C VAL A 56 -11.84 -11.04 17.25
N ASP A 57 -11.37 -12.03 18.01
CA ASP A 57 -11.78 -12.31 19.37
C ASP A 57 -10.93 -11.49 20.36
N VAL A 58 -11.55 -10.47 20.94
CA VAL A 58 -10.88 -9.55 21.86
C VAL A 58 -10.68 -10.17 23.24
N ASP A 59 -11.58 -11.06 23.65
CA ASP A 59 -11.59 -11.68 24.98
C ASP A 59 -10.46 -12.70 25.08
N ASN A 60 -10.21 -13.47 24.00
CA ASN A 60 -9.12 -14.43 23.90
C ASN A 60 -7.83 -13.87 23.26
N ASN A 61 -7.83 -12.59 22.89
CA ASN A 61 -6.72 -11.90 22.23
C ASN A 61 -6.28 -12.57 20.92
N GLU A 62 -7.23 -13.07 20.13
CA GLU A 62 -6.98 -13.91 18.96
C GLU A 62 -7.55 -13.30 17.67
N VAL A 63 -6.82 -13.48 16.58
CA VAL A 63 -7.28 -13.22 15.22
C VAL A 63 -7.30 -14.56 14.50
N THR A 64 -8.45 -14.90 13.92
CA THR A 64 -8.59 -16.10 13.09
C THR A 64 -8.58 -15.70 11.62
N ILE A 65 -7.81 -16.42 10.82
CA ILE A 65 -7.68 -16.25 9.37
C ILE A 65 -8.02 -17.55 8.64
N ASP A 66 -8.39 -17.43 7.37
CA ASP A 66 -8.66 -18.59 6.53
C ASP A 66 -7.38 -19.41 6.28
N CYS A 67 -7.55 -20.70 6.03
CA CYS A 67 -6.45 -21.59 5.69
C CYS A 67 -6.43 -21.89 4.19
N SER A 68 -5.25 -22.18 3.66
CA SER A 68 -5.11 -22.59 2.25
C SER A 68 -5.67 -23.98 2.04
N ILE A 69 -6.21 -24.25 0.84
CA ILE A 69 -6.49 -25.62 0.40
C ILE A 69 -5.20 -26.46 0.28
N ASN A 70 -4.05 -25.80 0.12
CA ASN A 70 -2.75 -26.47 0.08
C ASN A 70 -2.23 -26.71 1.50
N ARG A 71 -2.27 -27.98 1.94
CA ARG A 71 -1.80 -28.39 3.26
C ARG A 71 -0.32 -28.12 3.50
N GLU A 72 0.53 -28.25 2.47
CA GLU A 72 1.95 -27.95 2.59
C GLU A 72 2.18 -26.45 2.86
N GLN A 73 1.42 -25.58 2.22
CA GLN A 73 1.46 -24.14 2.48
C GLN A 73 1.05 -23.82 3.92
N ASN A 74 -0.02 -24.43 4.44
CA ASN A 74 -0.43 -24.26 5.84
C ASN A 74 0.65 -24.74 6.82
N GLN A 75 1.29 -25.87 6.54
CA GLN A 75 2.41 -26.36 7.36
C GLN A 75 3.58 -25.37 7.38
N ARG A 76 3.92 -24.76 6.23
CA ARG A 76 4.95 -23.71 6.17
C ARG A 76 4.56 -22.46 6.94
N ILE A 77 3.29 -22.04 6.87
CA ILE A 77 2.77 -20.91 7.65
C ILE A 77 2.91 -21.18 9.15
N ILE A 78 2.48 -22.35 9.62
CA ILE A 78 2.55 -22.73 11.04
C ILE A 78 4.01 -22.89 11.51
N ALA A 79 4.89 -23.42 10.66
CA ALA A 79 6.30 -23.60 10.98
C ALA A 79 7.10 -22.28 11.01
N ALA A 80 6.56 -21.21 10.41
CA ALA A 80 7.23 -19.92 10.40
C ALA A 80 7.19 -19.28 11.80
N ARG A 81 8.37 -18.91 12.30
CA ARG A 81 8.51 -18.25 13.61
C ARG A 81 7.78 -16.90 13.64
N ARG A 82 7.88 -16.15 12.54
CA ARG A 82 7.32 -14.81 12.39
C ARG A 82 6.82 -14.64 10.97
N LEU A 83 5.61 -14.13 10.83
CA LEU A 83 4.97 -13.86 9.55
C LEU A 83 4.71 -12.38 9.41
N ALA A 84 4.92 -11.86 8.21
CA ALA A 84 4.49 -10.52 7.86
C ALA A 84 3.17 -10.59 7.10
N PHE A 85 2.23 -9.75 7.50
CA PHE A 85 0.93 -9.61 6.89
C PHE A 85 0.86 -8.24 6.24
N GLU A 86 0.41 -8.21 5.00
CA GLU A 86 0.23 -6.99 4.24
C GLU A 86 -1.17 -6.95 3.62
N THR A 87 -1.83 -5.81 3.72
CA THR A 87 -3.10 -5.56 3.04
C THR A 87 -3.28 -4.08 2.74
N THR A 88 -4.39 -3.75 2.08
CA THR A 88 -4.82 -2.36 1.88
C THR A 88 -6.23 -2.21 2.44
N LEU A 89 -6.44 -1.20 3.27
CA LEU A 89 -7.76 -0.81 3.78
C LEU A 89 -8.02 0.62 3.34
N ASP A 90 -9.09 0.85 2.57
CA ASP A 90 -9.45 2.19 2.05
C ASP A 90 -8.30 2.92 1.35
N LYS A 91 -7.56 2.20 0.50
CA LYS A 91 -6.36 2.68 -0.22
C LYS A 91 -5.15 2.98 0.69
N ILE A 92 -5.20 2.60 1.97
CA ILE A 92 -4.11 2.75 2.94
C ILE A 92 -3.44 1.39 3.16
N ARG A 93 -2.13 1.32 2.92
CA ARG A 93 -1.36 0.10 3.13
C ARG A 93 -1.22 -0.17 4.63
N ILE A 94 -1.55 -1.38 5.04
CA ILE A 94 -1.46 -1.86 6.41
C ILE A 94 -0.45 -3.01 6.44
N LEU A 95 0.49 -2.95 7.38
CA LEU A 95 1.45 -4.02 7.64
C LEU A 95 1.45 -4.37 9.12
N PHE A 96 1.55 -5.66 9.43
CA PHE A 96 1.75 -6.12 10.79
C PHE A 96 2.47 -7.47 10.79
N TRP A 97 2.92 -7.88 11.97
CA TRP A 97 3.58 -9.16 12.14
C TRP A 97 2.92 -9.94 13.26
N SER A 98 2.90 -11.26 13.09
CA SER A 98 2.59 -12.16 14.18
C SER A 98 3.65 -13.24 14.29
N ASP A 99 3.88 -13.67 15.52
CA ASP A 99 4.61 -14.87 15.83
C ASP A 99 3.61 -16.01 16.12
N ASN A 100 4.08 -17.25 16.03
CA ASN A 100 3.35 -18.45 16.45
C ASN A 100 1.93 -18.57 15.86
N VAL A 101 1.79 -18.62 14.53
CA VAL A 101 0.51 -19.00 13.92
C VAL A 101 0.26 -20.49 14.17
N TYR A 102 -0.95 -20.85 14.58
CA TYR A 102 -1.36 -22.24 14.85
C TYR A 102 -2.66 -22.60 14.13
N ALA A 103 -2.90 -23.90 13.98
CA ALA A 103 -4.16 -24.42 13.46
C ALA A 103 -5.28 -24.27 14.49
N THR A 104 -6.46 -23.87 14.03
CA THR A 104 -7.69 -23.81 14.82
C THR A 104 -8.88 -24.24 13.95
N GLU A 105 -10.09 -24.16 14.50
CA GLU A 105 -11.33 -24.30 13.75
C GLU A 105 -12.18 -23.04 13.87
N TYR A 106 -12.75 -22.60 12.76
CA TYR A 106 -13.73 -21.52 12.72
C TYR A 106 -14.99 -22.00 12.01
N ALA A 107 -16.15 -21.87 12.67
CA ALA A 107 -17.42 -22.38 12.17
C ALA A 107 -17.34 -23.85 11.68
N SER A 108 -16.65 -24.70 12.45
CA SER A 108 -16.39 -26.12 12.14
C SER A 108 -15.62 -26.37 10.84
N ARG A 109 -14.80 -25.41 10.40
CA ARG A 109 -13.89 -25.55 9.27
C ARG A 109 -12.46 -25.29 9.71
N PRO A 110 -11.45 -25.93 9.10
CA PRO A 110 -10.06 -25.65 9.38
C PRO A 110 -9.73 -24.18 9.14
N ALA A 111 -9.02 -23.57 10.08
CA ALA A 111 -8.56 -22.19 10.02
C ALA A 111 -7.17 -22.09 10.65
N LEU A 112 -6.55 -20.92 10.57
CA LEU A 112 -5.33 -20.59 11.30
C LEU A 112 -5.62 -19.42 12.24
N ALA A 113 -4.94 -19.37 13.38
CA ALA A 113 -5.08 -18.31 14.35
C ALA A 113 -3.74 -17.80 14.86
N PHE A 114 -3.77 -16.58 15.37
CA PHE A 114 -2.63 -15.94 16.01
C PHE A 114 -3.08 -14.85 16.99
N GLN A 115 -2.16 -14.40 17.84
CA GLN A 115 -2.45 -13.38 18.82
C GLN A 115 -2.56 -11.99 18.17
N ILE A 116 -3.49 -11.15 18.64
CA ILE A 116 -3.61 -9.77 18.17
C ILE A 116 -2.23 -9.08 18.28
N PRO A 117 -1.69 -8.52 17.17
CA PRO A 117 -0.35 -7.98 17.14
C PRO A 117 -0.22 -6.78 18.10
N PRO A 118 0.95 -6.58 18.73
CA PRO A 118 1.18 -5.47 19.65
C PRO A 118 1.24 -4.11 18.92
N SER A 119 1.54 -4.13 17.62
CA SER A 119 1.53 -2.94 16.79
C SER A 119 1.16 -3.25 15.33
N ILE A 120 0.62 -2.24 14.65
CA ILE A 120 0.30 -2.26 13.22
C ILE A 120 0.89 -1.00 12.59
N ILE A 121 1.45 -1.11 11.40
CA ILE A 121 1.86 0.03 10.60
C ILE A 121 0.73 0.39 9.65
N ARG A 122 0.24 1.63 9.74
CA ARG A 122 -0.79 2.19 8.85
C ARG A 122 -0.18 3.31 8.02
N LEU A 123 0.29 2.99 6.81
CA LEU A 123 1.10 3.88 5.96
C LEU A 123 0.26 4.96 5.25
N GLN A 124 -0.33 5.87 6.02
CA GLN A 124 -0.99 7.06 5.51
C GLN A 124 0.00 8.21 5.33
N ARG A 125 0.89 8.09 4.34
CA ARG A 125 1.95 9.08 4.04
C ARG A 125 1.49 10.36 3.34
N ARG A 126 0.19 10.50 3.06
CA ARG A 126 -0.34 11.60 2.25
C ARG A 126 -1.01 12.63 3.15
N ASP A 127 -0.43 13.81 3.22
CA ASP A 127 -0.99 14.95 3.94
C ASP A 127 -2.11 15.65 3.17
N LEU A 128 -2.18 15.42 1.85
CA LEU A 128 -3.14 16.06 0.95
C LEU A 128 -3.91 15.03 0.13
N TYR A 129 -5.22 15.23 0.04
CA TYR A 129 -6.11 14.37 -0.73
C TYR A 129 -5.76 14.41 -2.23
N ARG A 130 -5.83 13.23 -2.87
CA ARG A 130 -5.60 13.08 -4.31
C ARG A 130 -6.91 12.73 -5.00
N MET A 131 -7.21 13.45 -6.08
CA MET A 131 -8.32 13.17 -6.98
C MET A 131 -7.78 12.52 -8.25
N GLU A 132 -8.33 11.36 -8.61
CA GLU A 132 -8.11 10.75 -9.93
C GLU A 132 -8.79 11.64 -10.99
N THR A 133 -8.16 11.79 -12.17
CA THR A 133 -8.77 12.55 -13.27
C THR A 133 -9.53 11.62 -14.24
N PRO A 134 -10.59 12.11 -14.92
CA PRO A 134 -11.37 11.26 -15.82
C PRO A 134 -10.54 10.67 -16.96
N LEU A 135 -10.60 9.36 -17.17
CA LEU A 135 -9.84 8.69 -18.24
C LEU A 135 -10.27 9.13 -19.65
N THR A 136 -11.56 9.44 -19.85
CA THR A 136 -12.10 9.79 -21.17
C THR A 136 -11.78 11.22 -21.60
N ASN A 137 -11.64 12.14 -20.65
CA ASN A 137 -11.25 13.52 -20.90
C ASN A 137 -10.35 14.01 -19.75
N PRO A 138 -9.09 13.55 -19.73
CA PRO A 138 -8.19 13.81 -18.61
C PRO A 138 -7.79 15.28 -18.58
N VAL A 139 -7.59 15.79 -17.37
CA VAL A 139 -6.87 17.05 -17.18
C VAL A 139 -5.47 16.86 -17.75
N ARG A 140 -4.92 17.89 -18.41
CA ARG A 140 -3.60 17.83 -19.04
C ARG A 140 -2.63 18.80 -18.40
N CYS A 141 -1.39 18.35 -18.28
CA CYS A 141 -0.23 19.17 -17.98
C CYS A 141 0.55 19.44 -19.27
N VAL A 142 0.81 20.71 -19.55
CA VAL A 142 1.66 21.18 -20.63
C VAL A 142 3.05 21.45 -20.07
N ILE A 143 4.06 20.81 -20.65
CA ILE A 143 5.45 20.95 -20.25
C ILE A 143 6.25 21.36 -21.48
N ALA A 144 6.98 22.47 -21.37
CA ALA A 144 8.03 22.79 -22.32
C ALA A 144 9.27 21.96 -21.95
N LEU A 145 9.63 21.01 -22.81
CA LEU A 145 10.83 20.21 -22.60
C LEU A 145 12.06 21.13 -22.69
N PRO A 146 13.08 20.95 -21.82
CA PRO A 146 14.31 21.70 -21.96
C PRO A 146 15.08 21.28 -23.23
N ASP A 147 16.05 22.09 -23.65
CA ASP A 147 16.74 21.91 -24.94
C ASP A 147 17.45 20.56 -25.07
N ASP A 148 17.96 20.01 -23.96
CA ASP A 148 18.59 18.68 -23.91
C ASP A 148 17.60 17.52 -24.19
N LEU A 149 16.29 17.79 -24.07
CA LEU A 149 15.19 16.88 -24.43
C LEU A 149 14.47 17.33 -25.72
N GLY A 150 15.06 18.23 -26.50
CA GLY A 150 14.59 18.63 -27.83
C GLY A 150 13.65 19.84 -27.87
N GLY A 151 13.43 20.54 -26.75
CA GLY A 151 12.77 21.86 -26.74
C GLY A 151 11.27 21.85 -27.07
N ALA A 152 10.66 20.68 -27.26
CA ALA A 152 9.27 20.56 -27.69
C ALA A 152 8.28 20.89 -26.56
N ILE A 153 7.12 21.42 -26.92
CA ILE A 153 5.99 21.55 -25.98
C ILE A 153 5.17 20.25 -26.03
N CYS A 154 5.09 19.57 -24.90
CA CYS A 154 4.39 18.29 -24.78
C CYS A 154 3.19 18.41 -23.84
N ASN A 155 2.15 17.61 -24.12
CA ASN A 155 0.91 17.56 -23.35
C ASN A 155 0.77 16.16 -22.74
N PHE A 156 0.68 16.09 -21.42
CA PHE A 156 0.58 14.84 -20.68
C PHE A 156 -0.75 14.77 -19.93
N PRO A 157 -1.54 13.69 -20.10
CA PRO A 157 -2.70 13.48 -19.26
C PRO A 157 -2.28 13.23 -17.81
N LEU A 158 -3.04 13.77 -16.87
CA LEU A 158 -2.86 13.51 -15.44
C LEU A 158 -3.52 12.19 -15.06
N ALA A 159 -2.84 11.36 -14.28
CA ALA A 159 -3.48 10.23 -13.60
C ALA A 159 -4.24 10.72 -12.36
N ASP A 160 -3.57 11.52 -11.52
CA ASP A 160 -4.16 12.15 -10.33
C ASP A 160 -3.59 13.54 -10.05
N ILE A 161 -4.32 14.34 -9.26
CA ILE A 161 -3.93 15.67 -8.79
C ILE A 161 -4.22 15.83 -7.30
N SER A 162 -3.36 16.58 -6.61
CA SER A 162 -3.51 16.97 -5.20
C SER A 162 -3.01 18.39 -4.99
N GLY A 163 -3.30 18.98 -3.83
CA GLY A 163 -2.78 20.32 -3.48
C GLY A 163 -1.25 20.40 -3.39
N GLY A 164 -0.54 19.26 -3.32
CA GLY A 164 0.91 19.20 -3.21
C GLY A 164 1.63 18.67 -4.47
N GLY A 165 0.90 18.29 -5.51
CA GLY A 165 1.49 17.74 -6.73
C GLY A 165 0.56 16.86 -7.55
N ILE A 166 1.09 16.35 -8.66
CA ILE A 166 0.37 15.59 -9.69
C ILE A 166 1.07 14.27 -10.01
N ALA A 167 0.33 13.35 -10.63
CA ALA A 167 0.87 12.21 -11.36
C ALA A 167 0.55 12.37 -12.86
N ILE A 168 1.55 12.21 -13.72
CA ILE A 168 1.43 12.33 -15.18
C ILE A 168 1.62 10.97 -15.84
N MET A 169 0.95 10.75 -16.96
CA MET A 169 1.17 9.59 -17.82
C MET A 169 2.00 10.02 -19.04
N ASP A 170 3.23 9.52 -19.12
CA ASP A 170 4.15 9.75 -20.24
C ASP A 170 4.36 8.44 -21.02
N GLU A 171 3.40 8.12 -21.89
CA GLU A 171 3.42 6.89 -22.69
C GLU A 171 4.61 6.83 -23.67
N LYS A 172 5.14 7.99 -24.06
CA LYS A 172 6.24 8.09 -25.03
C LYS A 172 7.61 8.14 -24.36
N MET A 173 7.65 8.17 -23.02
CA MET A 173 8.87 8.21 -22.21
C MET A 173 9.80 9.36 -22.66
N VAL A 174 9.23 10.53 -22.95
CA VAL A 174 9.97 11.72 -23.40
C VAL A 174 10.53 12.54 -22.24
N LEU A 175 9.99 12.36 -21.04
CA LEU A 175 10.48 13.02 -19.82
C LEU A 175 11.67 12.26 -19.25
N ASP A 176 12.68 13.02 -18.85
CA ASP A 176 13.74 12.53 -17.96
C ASP A 176 13.13 12.12 -16.61
N ASN A 177 13.35 10.86 -16.23
CA ASN A 177 12.86 10.23 -15.00
C ASN A 177 13.83 10.36 -13.82
N THR A 178 14.92 11.13 -13.98
CA THR A 178 15.85 11.45 -12.90
C THR A 178 15.13 12.17 -11.77
N ILE A 179 15.18 11.59 -10.56
CA ILE A 179 14.59 12.17 -9.36
C ILE A 179 15.21 13.55 -9.10
N GLY A 180 14.37 14.56 -8.91
CA GLY A 180 14.80 15.94 -8.69
C GLY A 180 14.98 16.76 -9.96
N ARG A 181 14.73 16.20 -11.16
CA ARG A 181 14.69 16.98 -12.41
C ARG A 181 13.60 18.04 -12.32
N LEU A 182 13.98 19.29 -12.61
CA LEU A 182 13.07 20.43 -12.59
C LEU A 182 12.56 20.75 -13.99
N TYR A 183 11.24 20.79 -14.13
CA TYR A 183 10.55 21.35 -15.29
C TYR A 183 9.84 22.62 -14.83
N LYS A 184 10.22 23.75 -15.43
CA LYS A 184 9.70 25.07 -15.07
C LYS A 184 8.53 25.47 -15.97
N ASN A 185 7.69 26.39 -15.50
CA ASN A 185 6.58 26.93 -16.27
C ASN A 185 5.61 25.83 -16.78
N CYS A 186 5.49 24.74 -16.04
CA CYS A 186 4.52 23.69 -16.35
C CYS A 186 3.12 24.24 -16.11
N ARG A 187 2.21 23.94 -17.03
CA ARG A 187 0.87 24.52 -17.03
C ARG A 187 -0.19 23.44 -16.93
N ILE A 188 -1.15 23.59 -16.03
CA ILE A 188 -2.31 22.71 -15.90
C ILE A 188 -3.55 23.55 -16.14
N ASP A 189 -4.38 23.15 -17.10
CA ASP A 189 -5.66 23.80 -17.36
C ASP A 189 -6.79 23.02 -16.69
N LEU A 190 -7.27 23.57 -15.57
CA LEU A 190 -8.41 23.04 -14.84
C LEU A 190 -9.68 23.72 -15.34
N LYS A 191 -10.57 22.93 -15.95
CA LYS A 191 -11.87 23.42 -16.42
C LYS A 191 -12.63 24.07 -15.25
N ASP A 192 -13.23 25.23 -15.50
CA ASP A 192 -14.03 26.02 -14.55
C ASP A 192 -13.26 26.63 -13.35
N ILE A 193 -11.99 26.29 -13.14
CA ILE A 193 -11.13 26.85 -12.07
C ILE A 193 -10.07 27.79 -12.64
N GLY A 194 -9.53 27.49 -13.82
CA GLY A 194 -8.49 28.28 -14.48
C GLY A 194 -7.15 27.55 -14.58
N THR A 195 -6.11 28.31 -14.92
CA THR A 195 -4.79 27.77 -15.23
C THR A 195 -3.88 27.82 -13.99
N VAL A 196 -3.27 26.70 -13.64
CA VAL A 196 -2.19 26.61 -12.65
C VAL A 196 -0.86 26.59 -13.39
N ILE A 197 0.11 27.42 -12.97
CA ILE A 197 1.44 27.50 -13.57
C ILE A 197 2.49 27.31 -12.48
N THR A 198 3.45 26.41 -12.70
CA THR A 198 4.59 26.23 -11.80
C THR A 198 5.68 27.28 -12.09
N THR A 199 6.38 27.71 -11.04
CA THR A 199 7.50 28.66 -11.13
C THR A 199 8.82 27.98 -11.51
#